data_AF-A0A6N6T2E7-F1
#
_entry.id   AF-A0A6N6T2E7-F1
#
_cell.length_a   1.000
_cell.length_b   1.000
_cell.length_c   1.000
_cell.angle_alpha   90.00
_cell.angle_beta   90.00
_cell.angle_gamma   90.00
#
_symmetry.space_group_name_H-M   'P 1'
#
loop_
_entity.id
_entity.type
_entity.pdbx_description
1 polymer ?
#
loop_
_entity_poly.entity_id
_entity_poly.type
_entity_poly.pdbx_seq_one_letter_code
_entity_poly.pdbx_strand_id
1 'polypeptide(L)' 'MKRKEIAKFFAGFAANQVLIHGAFVAAGLQFSLFGITYDQRLNTIAVVVWGIILLLLIYYAWVRR' A
#
# COMPACT_ATOMS: atom_id res chain seq x y z
N MET A 1 -4.34 22.87 -4.45
CA MET A 1 -4.59 22.57 -3.02
C MET A 1 -5.43 21.32 -2.81
N LYS A 2 -6.72 21.26 -3.19
CA LYS A 2 -7.58 20.07 -2.95
C LYS A 2 -6.98 18.73 -3.42
N ARG A 3 -6.35 18.68 -4.60
CA ARG A 3 -5.72 17.45 -5.14
C ARG A 3 -4.54 16.93 -4.30
N LYS A 4 -3.76 17.83 -3.68
CA LYS A 4 -2.64 17.43 -2.82
C LYS A 4 -3.15 16.82 -1.53
N GLU A 5 -4.18 17.39 -0.91
CA GLU A 5 -4.81 16.82 0.30
C GLU A 5 -5.41 15.44 0.04
N ILE A 6 -6.09 15.26 -1.11
CA ILE A 6 -6.55 13.94 -1.55
C ILE A 6 -5.37 12.96 -1.67
N ALA A 7 -4.26 13.39 -2.27
CA ALA A 7 -3.08 12.55 -2.39
C ALA A 7 -2.44 12.22 -1.03
N LYS A 8 -2.47 13.12 -0.04
CA LYS A 8 -2.01 12.82 1.33
C LYS A 8 -2.87 11.75 1.99
N PHE A 9 -4.20 11.84 1.85
CA PHE A 9 -5.11 10.81 2.36
C PHE A 9 -4.81 9.44 1.75
N PHE A 10 -4.67 9.38 0.43
CA PHE A 10 -4.34 8.12 -0.25
C PHE A 10 -2.92 7.64 0.02
N ALA A 11 -1.97 8.53 0.34
CA ALA A 11 -0.65 8.13 0.83
C ALA A 11 -0.78 7.39 2.18
N GLY A 12 -1.61 7.89 3.11
CA GLY A 12 -1.92 7.18 4.35
C GLY A 12 -2.56 5.81 4.10
N PHE A 13 -3.51 5.72 3.17
CA PHE A 13 -4.12 4.45 2.77
C PHE A 13 -3.09 3.47 2.18
N ALA A 14 -2.25 3.93 1.24
CA ALA A 14 -1.20 3.10 0.64
C ALA A 14 -0.19 2.61 1.68
N ALA A 15 0.20 3.47 2.62
CA ALA A 15 1.08 3.09 3.74
C ALA A 15 0.45 1.98 4.61
N ASN A 16 -0.84 2.10 4.93
CA ASN A 16 -1.55 1.04 5.65
C ASN A 16 -1.51 -0.30 4.89
N GLN A 17 -1.71 -0.29 3.56
CA GLN A 17 -1.64 -1.52 2.76
C GLN A 17 -0.24 -2.14 2.74
N VAL A 18 0.81 -1.31 2.61
CA VAL A 18 2.21 -1.78 2.71
C VAL A 18 2.46 -2.45 4.05
N LEU A 19 1.99 -1.84 5.15
CA LEU A 19 2.21 -2.37 6.50
C LEU A 19 1.43 -3.66 6.75
N ILE A 20 0.15 -3.72 6.37
CA ILE A 20 -0.68 -4.92 6.57
C ILE A 20 -0.13 -6.10 5.78
N HIS A 21 0.06 -5.94 4.46
CA HIS A 21 0.59 -7.03 3.65
C HIS A 21 2.05 -7.34 4.01
N GLY A 22 2.83 -6.35 4.41
CA GLY A 22 4.20 -6.54 4.90
C GLY A 22 4.24 -7.38 6.17
N ALA A 23 3.34 -7.12 7.12
CA ALA A 23 3.18 -7.92 8.32
C ALA A 23 2.77 -9.36 7.97
N PHE A 24 1.87 -9.56 7.01
CA PHE A 24 1.50 -10.91 6.55
C PHE A 24 2.66 -11.65 5.91
N VAL A 25 3.43 -11.00 5.04
CA VAL A 25 4.66 -11.60 4.46
C VAL A 25 5.65 -11.97 5.54
N ALA A 26 5.92 -11.05 6.49
CA ALA A 26 6.89 -11.26 7.55
C ALA A 26 6.47 -12.40 8.51
N ALA A 27 5.18 -12.55 8.77
CA ALA A 27 4.63 -13.60 9.63
C ALA A 27 4.34 -14.91 8.88
N GLY A 28 4.50 -14.96 7.56
CA GLY A 28 4.12 -16.13 6.74
C GLY A 28 2.61 -16.42 6.75
N LEU A 29 1.79 -15.40 7.00
CA LEU A 29 0.34 -15.55 7.11
C LEU A 29 -0.31 -15.52 5.73
N GLN A 30 -1.25 -16.44 5.56
CA GLN A 30 -2.13 -16.51 4.41
C GLN A 30 -3.57 -16.35 4.88
N PHE A 31 -4.37 -15.61 4.12
CA PHE A 31 -5.77 -15.40 4.45
C PHE A 31 -6.61 -15.36 3.17
N SER A 32 -7.89 -15.72 3.28
CA SER A 32 -8.82 -15.61 2.17
C SER A 32 -9.85 -14.52 2.46
N LEU A 33 -10.06 -13.63 1.50
CA LEU A 33 -11.02 -12.55 1.61
C LEU A 33 -11.75 -12.39 0.27
N PHE A 34 -13.08 -12.34 0.30
CA PHE A 34 -13.93 -12.27 -0.90
C PHE A 34 -13.63 -13.34 -1.97
N GLY A 35 -13.24 -14.54 -1.56
CA GLY A 35 -12.89 -15.64 -2.47
C GLY A 35 -11.48 -15.54 -3.07
N ILE A 36 -10.69 -14.53 -2.71
CA ILE A 36 -9.29 -14.40 -3.11
C ILE A 36 -8.41 -14.89 -1.96
N THR A 37 -7.53 -15.85 -2.25
CA THR A 37 -6.52 -16.31 -1.30
C THR A 37 -5.26 -15.48 -1.45
N TYR A 38 -4.96 -14.72 -0.41
CA TYR A 38 -3.74 -13.94 -0.29
C TYR A 38 -2.65 -14.82 0.27
N ASP A 39 -1.96 -15.50 -0.65
CA ASP A 39 -0.76 -16.27 -0.36
C ASP A 39 0.47 -15.35 -0.19
N GLN A 40 1.62 -15.96 0.12
CA GLN A 40 2.87 -15.23 0.32
C GLN A 40 3.29 -14.42 -0.91
N ARG A 41 3.03 -14.93 -2.11
CA ARG A 41 3.39 -14.30 -3.37
C ARG A 41 2.51 -13.08 -3.62
N LEU A 42 1.20 -13.21 -3.46
CA LEU A 42 0.25 -12.12 -3.66
C LEU A 42 0.46 -11.01 -2.63
N ASN A 43 0.69 -11.36 -1.36
CA ASN A 43 1.02 -10.38 -0.32
C ASN A 43 2.33 -9.63 -0.65
N THR A 44 3.35 -10.32 -1.14
CA THR A 44 4.61 -9.67 -1.55
C THR A 44 4.40 -8.71 -2.73
N ILE A 45 3.63 -9.12 -3.74
CA ILE A 45 3.27 -8.26 -4.87
C ILE A 45 2.51 -7.02 -4.37
N ALA A 46 1.56 -7.20 -3.44
CA ALA A 46 0.80 -6.10 -2.86
C ALA A 46 1.72 -5.10 -2.14
N VAL A 47 2.67 -5.57 -1.33
CA VAL A 47 3.67 -4.70 -0.66
C VAL A 47 4.44 -3.84 -1.67
N VAL A 48 4.94 -4.45 -2.75
CA VAL A 48 5.73 -3.73 -3.76
C VAL A 48 4.87 -2.70 -4.50
N VAL A 49 3.69 -3.10 -4.97
CA VAL A 49 2.80 -2.20 -5.73
C VAL A 49 2.34 -1.04 -4.86
N TRP A 50 1.88 -1.29 -3.63
CA TRP A 50 1.47 -0.24 -2.71
C TRP A 50 2.64 0.63 -2.27
N GLY A 51 3.85 0.08 -2.15
CA GLY A 51 5.07 0.82 -1.86
C GLY A 51 5.43 1.82 -2.96
N ILE A 52 5.34 1.41 -4.23
CA ILE A 52 5.56 2.32 -5.37
C ILE A 52 4.50 3.43 -5.39
N ILE A 53 3.22 3.08 -5.23
CA ILE A 53 2.11 4.05 -5.20
C ILE A 53 2.31 5.04 -4.05
N LEU A 54 2.69 4.56 -2.86
CA LEU A 54 2.98 5.40 -1.70
C LEU A 54 4.06 6.43 -2.01
N LEU A 55 5.20 6.01 -2.58
CA LEU A 55 6.30 6.91 -2.92
C LEU A 55 5.87 7.96 -3.95
N LEU A 56 5.10 7.56 -4.97
CA LEU A 56 4.58 8.48 -5.98
C LEU A 56 3.60 9.51 -5.38
N LEU A 57 2.71 9.07 -4.48
CA LEU A 57 1.76 9.95 -3.80
C LEU A 57 2.46 10.92 -2.85
N ILE A 58 3.45 10.44 -2.09
CA ILE A 58 4.27 11.29 -1.22
C ILE A 58 5.00 12.35 -2.05
N TYR A 59 5.63 11.94 -3.16
CA TYR A 59 6.29 12.87 -4.06
C TYR A 59 5.32 13.93 -4.59
N TYR A 60 4.15 13.53 -5.09
CA TYR A 60 3.16 14.47 -5.62
C TYR A 60 2.59 15.42 -4.55
N ALA A 61 2.29 14.92 -3.36
CA ALA A 61 1.58 15.67 -2.34
C ALA A 61 2.47 16.65 -1.56
N TRP A 62 3.75 16.33 -1.35
CA TRP A 62 4.66 17.16 -0.56
C TRP A 62 5.84 17.73 -1.36
N VAL A 63 6.41 16.98 -2.31
CA VAL A 63 7.68 17.37 -2.97
C VAL A 63 7.42 18.19 -4.24
N ARG A 64 6.50 17.73 -5.09
CA ARG A 64 6.15 18.40 -6.33
C ARG A 64 5.46 19.73 -6.01
N ARG A 65 6.00 20.85 -6.53
CA ARG A 65 5.41 22.18 -6.40
C ARG A 65 4.09 22.29 -7.16
#